data_AF-A0A925KC90-F1
#
_entry.id   AF-A0A925KC90-F1
#
_cell.length_a   1.000
_cell.length_b   1.000
_cell.length_c   1.000
_cell.angle_alpha   90.00
_cell.angle_beta   90.00
_cell.angle_gamma   90.00
#
_symmetry.space_group_name_H-M   'P 1'
#
loop_
_entity.id
_entity.type
_entity.pdbx_description
1 polymer ?
#
loop_
_entity_poly.entity_id
_entity_poly.type
_entity_poly.pdbx_seq_one_letter_code
_entity_poly.pdbx_strand_id
1 'polypeptide(L)' 'GSPLIDAARLQQLQAGNPLQRGVAPEHVAQAVRFLLENPSVTGTTLLVDAGSHLAPAARDFAFQGQPTS' A
#
# COMPACT_ATOMS: atom_id res chain seq x y z
N GLY A 1 13.66 -1.12 5.00
CA GLY A 1 13.19 0.08 5.71
C GLY A 1 14.02 1.23 5.24
N SER A 2 13.41 2.24 4.61
CA SER A 2 14.10 3.50 4.34
C SER A 2 14.56 4.11 5.68
N PRO A 3 15.76 4.70 5.78
CA PRO A 3 16.19 5.39 7.00
C PRO A 3 15.26 6.55 7.41
N LEU A 4 14.34 6.96 6.52
CA LEU A 4 13.35 8.01 6.76
C LEU A 4 12.04 7.50 7.41
N ILE A 5 11.82 6.17 7.49
CA ILE A 5 10.58 5.58 8.01
C ILE A 5 10.94 4.40 8.92
N ASP A 6 10.84 4.62 10.24
CA ASP A 6 10.97 3.57 11.24
C ASP A 6 9.71 2.67 11.33
N ALA A 7 9.78 1.63 12.16
CA ALA A 7 8.69 0.66 12.29
C ALA A 7 7.39 1.27 12.85
N ALA A 8 7.47 2.21 13.79
CA ALA A 8 6.30 2.86 14.37
C ALA A 8 5.60 3.74 13.33
N ARG A 9 6.38 4.52 12.56
CA ARG A 9 5.89 5.34 11.47
C ARG A 9 5.32 4.50 10.33
N LEU A 10 5.89 3.34 10.06
CA LEU A 10 5.34 2.37 9.12
C LEU A 10 4.00 1.79 9.60
N GLN A 11 3.85 1.51 10.89
CA GLN A 11 2.56 1.05 11.43
C GLN A 11 1.49 2.14 11.33
N GLN A 12 1.84 3.40 11.60
CA GLN A 12 0.93 4.54 11.43
C GLN A 12 0.47 4.69 9.96
N LEU A 13 1.40 4.56 9.01
CA LEU A 13 1.10 4.49 7.57
C LEU A 13 0.04 3.44 7.27
N GLN A 14 0.29 2.21 7.73
CA GLN A 14 -0.54 1.06 7.44
C GLN A 14 -1.95 1.19 8.05
N ALA A 15 -2.05 1.78 9.25
CA ALA A 15 -3.33 2.09 9.89
C ALA A 15 -4.14 3.15 9.12
N GLY A 16 -3.47 4.03 8.37
CA GLY A 16 -4.11 5.04 7.53
C GLY A 16 -4.68 4.51 6.21
N ASN A 17 -4.35 3.28 5.80
CA ASN A 17 -4.94 2.66 4.61
C ASN A 17 -6.42 2.33 4.86
N PRO A 18 -7.29 2.37 3.83
CA PRO A 18 -8.71 2.01 4.00
C PRO A 18 -8.95 0.62 4.57
N LEU A 19 -8.10 -0.37 4.25
CA LEU A 19 -8.18 -1.71 4.83
C LEU A 19 -7.45 -1.84 6.18
N GLN A 20 -6.96 -0.74 6.75
CA GLN A 20 -6.28 -0.64 8.04
C GLN A 20 -5.12 -1.65 8.22
N ARG A 21 -4.43 -1.96 7.11
CA ARG A 21 -3.30 -2.89 7.08
C ARG A 21 -2.29 -2.51 6.02
N GLY A 22 -1.07 -3.02 6.19
CA GLY A 22 -0.02 -2.94 5.19
C GLY A 22 -0.19 -3.95 4.07
N VAL A 23 0.53 -3.69 2.98
CA VAL A 23 0.77 -4.68 1.94
C VAL A 23 2.08 -5.40 2.27
N ALA A 24 2.02 -6.73 2.31
CA ALA A 24 3.17 -7.60 2.44
C ALA A 24 3.48 -8.26 1.09
N PRO A 25 4.72 -8.71 0.84
CA PRO A 25 5.09 -9.40 -0.41
C PRO A 25 4.17 -10.58 -0.75
N GLU A 26 3.67 -11.29 0.27
CA GLU A 26 2.78 -12.43 0.14
C GLU A 26 1.46 -12.06 -0.54
N HIS A 27 0.94 -10.84 -0.32
CA HIS A 27 -0.28 -10.38 -0.97
C HIS A 27 -0.10 -10.24 -2.49
N VAL A 28 1.10 -9.80 -2.94
CA VAL A 28 1.42 -9.73 -4.37
C VAL A 28 1.52 -11.13 -4.96
N ALA A 29 2.20 -12.05 -4.28
CA ALA A 29 2.32 -13.43 -4.72
C ALA A 29 0.94 -14.12 -4.86
N GLN A 30 0.04 -13.88 -3.90
CA GLN A 30 -1.34 -14.36 -3.95
C GLN A 30 -2.12 -13.76 -5.13
N ALA A 31 -1.96 -12.47 -5.39
CA ALA A 31 -2.59 -11.80 -6.54
C ALA A 31 -2.09 -12.38 -7.88
N VAL A 32 -0.78 -12.62 -8.02
CA VAL A 32 -0.21 -13.28 -9.20
C VAL A 32 -0.77 -14.69 -9.37
N ARG A 33 -0.81 -15.47 -8.28
CA ARG A 33 -1.39 -16.83 -8.30
C ARG A 33 -2.85 -16.81 -8.75
N PHE A 34 -3.65 -15.89 -8.22
CA PHE A 34 -5.05 -15.73 -8.64
C PHE A 34 -5.16 -15.49 -10.16
N LEU A 35 -4.33 -14.61 -10.72
CA LEU A 35 -4.33 -14.35 -12.17
C LEU A 35 -3.90 -15.58 -12.98
N LEU A 36 -2.89 -16.34 -12.52
CA LEU A 36 -2.44 -17.58 -13.17
C LEU A 36 -3.53 -18.67 -13.16
N GLU A 37 -4.33 -18.74 -12.10
CA GLU A 37 -5.43 -19.71 -11.96
C GLU A 37 -6.70 -19.32 -12.74
N ASN A 38 -6.80 -18.09 -13.25
CA ASN A 38 -8.00 -17.55 -13.92
C ASN A 38 -7.69 -17.04 -15.34
N PRO A 39 -7.54 -17.92 -16.34
CA PRO A 39 -7.04 -17.56 -17.67
C PRO A 39 -7.95 -16.62 -18.47
N SER A 40 -9.24 -16.52 -18.11
CA SER A 40 -10.17 -15.58 -18.73
C SER A 40 -9.97 -14.12 -18.29
N VAL A 41 -9.16 -13.88 -17.24
CA VAL A 41 -8.84 -12.53 -16.77
C VAL A 41 -7.69 -11.98 -17.59
N THR A 42 -7.96 -10.94 -18.38
CA THR A 42 -6.96 -10.30 -19.26
C THR A 42 -7.25 -8.80 -19.39
N GLY A 43 -6.26 -8.03 -19.86
CA GLY A 43 -6.41 -6.60 -20.15
C GLY A 43 -6.76 -5.71 -18.96
N THR A 44 -6.53 -6.18 -17.73
CA THR A 44 -6.91 -5.48 -16.49
C THR A 44 -5.70 -5.20 -15.60
N THR A 45 -5.81 -4.17 -14.76
CA THR A 45 -4.85 -3.86 -13.70
C THR A 45 -5.45 -4.26 -12.35
N LEU A 46 -4.78 -5.17 -11.63
CA LEU A 46 -5.16 -5.55 -10.28
C LEU A 46 -4.30 -4.78 -9.26
N LEU A 47 -4.94 -3.90 -8.48
CA LEU A 47 -4.26 -3.12 -7.45
C LEU A 47 -4.10 -3.95 -6.16
N VAL A 48 -2.87 -3.97 -5.63
CA VAL A 48 -2.52 -4.61 -4.36
C VAL A 48 -1.94 -3.55 -3.43
N ASP A 49 -2.80 -2.67 -2.93
CA ASP A 49 -2.40 -1.40 -2.29
C ASP A 49 -3.12 -1.11 -0.96
N ALA A 50 -3.84 -2.10 -0.41
CA ALA A 50 -4.69 -1.96 0.77
C ALA A 50 -5.72 -0.80 0.68
N GLY A 51 -6.10 -0.40 -0.54
CA GLY A 51 -7.04 0.66 -0.82
C GLY A 51 -6.43 2.06 -0.86
N SER A 52 -5.11 2.23 -0.74
CA SER A 52 -4.48 3.55 -0.68
C SER A 52 -4.82 4.46 -1.87
N HIS A 53 -5.06 3.91 -3.07
CA HIS A 53 -5.43 4.69 -4.25
C HIS A 53 -6.83 5.34 -4.12
N LEU A 54 -7.70 4.81 -3.26
CA LEU A 54 -9.05 5.33 -3.01
C LEU A 54 -9.05 6.49 -2.02
N ALA A 55 -7.97 6.63 -1.24
CA ALA A 55 -7.84 7.64 -0.19
C ALA A 55 -6.47 8.34 -0.30
N PRO A 56 -6.23 9.12 -1.38
CA PRO A 56 -4.98 9.83 -1.55
C PRO A 56 -4.76 10.81 -0.38
N ALA A 57 -3.59 10.73 0.24
CA ALA A 57 -3.22 11.63 1.32
C ALA A 57 -3.06 13.07 0.80
N ALA A 58 -3.49 14.06 1.59
CA ALA A 58 -3.37 15.48 1.23
C ALA A 58 -1.91 15.96 1.08
N ARG A 59 -0.96 15.25 1.70
CA ARG A 59 0.48 15.48 1.59
C ARG A 59 1.18 14.14 1.63
N ASP A 60 2.28 14.01 0.88
CA ASP A 60 3.19 12.86 0.95
C ASP A 60 3.53 12.51 2.41
N PHE A 61 3.31 11.25 2.78
CA PHE A 61 3.47 10.81 4.16
C PHE A 61 4.90 11.00 4.68
N ALA A 62 5.90 10.94 3.78
CA ALA A 62 7.30 11.22 4.10
C ALA A 62 7.49 12.63 4.72
N PHE A 63 6.63 13.59 4.36
CA PHE A 63 6.69 14.98 4.81
C PHE A 63 5.57 15.36 5.78
N GLN A 64 4.68 14.43 6.14
CA GLN A 64 3.70 14.65 7.21
C GLN A 64 4.42 14.71 8.57
N GLY A 65 4.20 15.78 9.34
CA GLY A 65 4.81 15.98 10.67
C GLY A 65 6.15 16.73 10.69
N GLN A 66 6.72 17.13 9.55
CA GLN A 66 7.84 18.08 9.55
C GLN A 66 7.29 19.53 9.63
N PRO A 67 7.80 20.38 10.54
CA PRO A 67 7.38 21.77 10.62
C PRO A 67 7.67 22.47 9.29
N THR A 68 6.67 23.14 8.73
CA THR A 68 6.86 24.02 7.59
C THR A 68 7.71 25.20 8.03
N SER A 69 8.91 25.35 7.48
CA SER A 69 9.64 26.62 7.53
C SER A 69 8.97 27.64 6.62
#